data_AF-A0AA43RP70-F1
#
_entry.id   AF-A0AA43RP70-F1
#
_cell.length_a   1.000
_cell.length_b   1.000
_cell.length_c   1.000
_cell.angle_alpha   90.00
_cell.angle_beta   90.00
_cell.angle_gamma   90.00
#
_symmetry.space_group_name_H-M   'P 1'
#
loop_
_entity.id
_entity.type
_entity.pdbx_description
1 polymer ?
#
loop_
_entity_poly.entity_id
_entity_poly.type
_entity_poly.pdbx_seq_one_letter_code
_entity_poly.pdbx_strand_id
1 'polypeptide(L)'
;MDNLIKIDYVTDIFYLGLEDDDCHILIDEVEYGTWDEFDQINLEFEKPRYRNVREKLGLILELIQHSDQVQYTFPPRTKHEMNGGVKIASRRGARLQEVEVFNLYFRFRSHLAGDGIALMYKSPSSPKERIILLPDDTEQRYIEEQQLYLKEARSLILKGQMDTDEQNNLLENLRLLNVHERCAQSLEHEFGHVLNVREFESLKITPNDVILIYKWFQNTGYMFNVDKRFPDFGGLLVEDKLHVLKEALVEDYRISLNMASERGKFILPNKYCFSGDFQNPDLLKEGVDLMKRMLNNQITSQARRPASSSDFDSITAFHAVVDRRKKKKWVAGTKSLTEDIIQRDLEELERSSLNQVAVTRL
;
A
#
# COMPACT_ATOMS: atom_id res chain seq x y z
N MET A 1 17.72 -7.56 -29.45
CA MET A 1 17.90 -7.07 -28.08
C MET A 1 17.09 -8.00 -27.22
N ASP A 2 17.78 -8.90 -26.52
CA ASP A 2 17.14 -9.97 -25.77
C ASP A 2 16.60 -9.40 -24.46
N ASN A 3 15.27 -9.40 -24.32
CA ASN A 3 14.59 -8.92 -23.13
C ASN A 3 14.69 -9.97 -22.01
N LEU A 4 15.79 -9.95 -21.26
CA LEU A 4 16.03 -10.82 -20.10
C LEU A 4 15.32 -10.28 -18.84
N ILE A 5 14.25 -10.95 -18.38
CA ILE A 5 13.43 -10.58 -17.20
C ILE A 5 14.02 -11.05 -15.86
N LYS A 6 14.61 -10.17 -15.02
CA LYS A 6 15.29 -10.56 -13.76
C LYS A 6 14.34 -10.64 -12.57
N ILE A 7 14.53 -11.61 -11.67
CA ILE A 7 13.73 -11.77 -10.45
C ILE A 7 14.58 -12.31 -9.31
N ASP A 8 14.58 -11.61 -8.17
CA ASP A 8 15.18 -12.07 -6.91
C ASP A 8 14.09 -12.34 -5.85
N TYR A 9 14.33 -13.28 -4.94
CA TYR A 9 13.36 -13.75 -3.94
C TYR A 9 13.95 -13.71 -2.52
N VAL A 10 13.14 -13.45 -1.49
CA VAL A 10 13.46 -13.67 -0.06
C VAL A 10 12.33 -14.48 0.61
N THR A 11 12.52 -15.78 0.85
CA THR A 11 11.42 -16.71 1.29
C THR A 11 11.46 -17.11 2.73
N ASP A 12 12.65 -17.20 3.31
CA ASP A 12 12.79 -17.94 4.53
C ASP A 12 13.47 -17.05 5.57
N ILE A 13 12.64 -16.38 6.38
CA ILE A 13 13.09 -15.76 7.63
C ILE A 13 12.87 -16.80 8.73
N PHE A 14 13.87 -17.66 8.94
CA PHE A 14 13.88 -18.53 10.11
C PHE A 14 14.26 -17.72 11.35
N TYR A 15 13.29 -17.51 12.24
CA TYR A 15 13.57 -17.05 13.60
C TYR A 15 14.09 -18.25 14.40
N LEU A 16 15.38 -18.53 14.32
CA LEU A 16 16.03 -19.39 15.30
C LEU A 16 16.21 -18.54 16.56
N GLY A 17 15.24 -18.64 17.46
CA GLY A 17 15.42 -18.10 18.81
C GLY A 17 16.62 -18.77 19.44
N LEU A 18 17.74 -18.03 19.54
CA LEU A 18 18.55 -17.78 20.73
C LEU A 18 19.83 -17.02 20.32
N GLU A 19 20.06 -15.92 21.04
CA GLU A 19 21.32 -15.23 21.36
C GLU A 19 22.25 -14.75 20.22
N ASP A 20 22.39 -13.42 20.17
CA ASP A 20 23.47 -12.60 19.59
C ASP A 20 23.85 -12.77 18.10
N ASP A 21 23.51 -11.70 17.36
CA ASP A 21 24.28 -11.06 16.28
C ASP A 21 24.35 -11.58 14.84
N ASP A 22 23.75 -12.70 14.43
CA ASP A 22 23.77 -13.06 12.99
C ASP A 22 22.40 -13.51 12.42
N CYS A 23 21.73 -12.58 11.75
CA CYS A 23 20.61 -12.90 10.87
C CYS A 23 21.16 -13.38 9.52
N HIS A 24 21.39 -14.69 9.39
CA HIS A 24 21.76 -15.29 8.11
C HIS A 24 20.52 -15.47 7.22
N ILE A 25 20.31 -14.51 6.31
CA ILE A 25 19.33 -14.64 5.22
C ILE A 25 19.99 -15.44 4.09
N LEU A 26 19.51 -16.65 3.83
CA LEU A 26 19.82 -17.37 2.59
C LEU A 26 18.99 -16.74 1.47
N ILE A 27 19.68 -16.02 0.57
CA ILE A 27 19.08 -15.48 -0.65
C ILE A 27 19.37 -16.47 -1.76
N ASP A 28 18.36 -17.22 -2.18
CA ASP A 28 18.46 -18.08 -3.36
C ASP A 28 18.61 -17.22 -4.62
N GLU A 29 19.78 -17.29 -5.25
CA GLU A 29 20.05 -16.68 -6.55
C GLU A 29 19.48 -17.56 -7.66
N VAL A 30 18.50 -17.05 -8.40
CA VAL A 30 17.99 -17.71 -9.60
C VAL A 30 18.60 -17.03 -10.81
N GLU A 31 19.69 -17.60 -11.31
CA GLU A 31 20.23 -17.29 -12.63
C GLU A 31 19.36 -17.91 -13.75
N TYR A 32 19.27 -17.18 -14.84
CA TYR A 32 18.31 -17.27 -15.95
C TYR A 32 18.49 -18.44 -16.92
N GLY A 33 17.46 -18.62 -17.76
CA GLY A 33 17.56 -19.26 -19.08
C GLY A 33 16.82 -18.48 -20.19
N THR A 34 17.08 -18.79 -21.46
CA THR A 34 16.47 -18.15 -22.65
C THR A 34 15.13 -18.80 -23.05
N TRP A 35 14.32 -18.16 -23.90
CA TRP A 35 13.08 -18.74 -24.43
C TRP A 35 13.29 -20.04 -25.22
N ASP A 36 14.49 -20.30 -25.76
CA ASP A 36 14.80 -21.53 -26.51
C ASP A 36 15.20 -22.70 -25.58
N GLU A 37 15.65 -22.43 -24.36
CA GLU A 37 15.85 -23.45 -23.32
C GLU A 37 14.51 -23.98 -22.76
N PHE A 38 13.42 -23.24 -22.99
CA PHE A 38 12.05 -23.57 -22.59
C PHE A 38 11.53 -24.88 -23.20
N ASP A 39 11.87 -25.17 -24.46
CA ASP A 39 11.40 -26.38 -25.16
C ASP A 39 12.18 -27.65 -24.78
N GLN A 40 13.42 -27.50 -24.31
CA GLN A 40 14.27 -28.63 -23.89
C GLN A 40 14.08 -29.03 -22.42
N ILE A 41 13.52 -28.16 -21.58
CA ILE A 41 13.17 -28.44 -20.17
C ILE A 41 11.82 -29.19 -20.09
N ASN A 42 11.58 -30.12 -21.00
CA ASN A 42 10.48 -31.09 -20.88
C ASN A 42 10.91 -32.43 -20.25
N LEU A 43 12.16 -32.55 -19.79
CA LEU A 43 12.75 -33.86 -19.41
C LEU A 43 13.39 -33.98 -18.02
N GLU A 44 13.37 -32.97 -17.14
CA GLU A 44 13.81 -33.13 -15.73
C GLU A 44 12.86 -32.44 -14.74
N PHE A 45 11.73 -33.09 -14.43
CA PHE A 45 10.55 -32.44 -13.84
C PHE A 45 10.31 -32.59 -12.32
N GLU A 46 11.26 -33.06 -11.52
CA GLU A 46 10.99 -33.34 -10.09
C GLU A 46 12.00 -32.75 -9.07
N LYS A 47 12.86 -31.79 -9.46
CA LYS A 47 13.74 -31.11 -8.48
C LYS A 47 13.06 -29.85 -7.90
N PRO A 48 13.17 -29.57 -6.59
CA PRO A 48 12.61 -28.36 -5.93
C PRO A 48 12.96 -27.04 -6.65
N ARG A 49 14.15 -26.98 -7.28
CA ARG A 49 14.63 -25.85 -8.09
C ARG A 49 13.68 -25.46 -9.23
N TYR A 50 13.02 -26.42 -9.89
CA TYR A 50 12.09 -26.13 -11.00
C TYR A 50 10.69 -25.74 -10.55
N ARG A 51 10.29 -26.12 -9.33
CA ARG A 51 9.02 -25.69 -8.73
C ARG A 51 9.04 -24.18 -8.47
N ASN A 52 10.14 -23.65 -7.95
CA ASN A 52 10.32 -22.22 -7.72
C ASN A 52 10.32 -21.41 -9.02
N VAL A 53 10.93 -21.93 -10.10
CA VAL A 53 10.89 -21.27 -11.42
C VAL A 53 9.47 -21.28 -11.99
N ARG A 54 8.73 -22.39 -11.88
CA ARG A 54 7.33 -22.47 -12.32
C ARG A 54 6.38 -21.56 -11.55
N GLU A 55 6.50 -21.49 -10.23
CA GLU A 55 5.66 -20.59 -9.41
C GLU A 55 5.93 -19.11 -9.74
N LYS A 56 7.20 -18.75 -10.00
CA LYS A 56 7.61 -17.40 -10.43
C LYS A 56 7.18 -17.06 -11.86
N LEU A 57 7.35 -18.01 -12.79
CA LEU A 57 6.90 -17.86 -14.17
C LEU A 57 5.36 -17.76 -14.21
N GLY A 58 4.67 -18.56 -13.41
CA GLY A 58 3.22 -18.48 -13.22
C GLY A 58 2.77 -17.11 -12.75
N LEU A 59 3.46 -16.52 -11.75
CA LEU A 59 3.18 -15.15 -11.32
C LEU A 59 3.39 -14.14 -12.45
N ILE A 60 4.51 -14.20 -13.20
CA ILE A 60 4.72 -13.25 -14.31
C ILE A 60 3.64 -13.40 -15.38
N LEU A 61 3.31 -14.62 -15.77
CA LEU A 61 2.28 -14.88 -16.79
C LEU A 61 0.88 -14.49 -16.31
N GLU A 62 0.65 -14.50 -15.00
CA GLU A 62 -0.56 -13.94 -14.39
C GLU A 62 -0.55 -12.41 -14.48
N LEU A 63 0.59 -11.74 -14.22
CA LEU A 63 0.70 -10.29 -14.19
C LEU A 63 0.78 -9.65 -15.59
N ILE A 64 1.45 -10.31 -16.53
CA ILE A 64 1.79 -9.80 -17.87
C ILE A 64 1.38 -10.82 -18.92
N GLN A 65 0.63 -10.33 -19.92
CA GLN A 65 0.17 -11.11 -21.07
C GLN A 65 1.01 -10.85 -22.33
N HIS A 66 1.63 -9.66 -22.43
CA HIS A 66 2.39 -9.23 -23.59
C HIS A 66 3.64 -8.44 -23.19
N SER A 67 4.74 -8.58 -23.94
CA SER A 67 6.04 -7.97 -23.60
C SER A 67 6.04 -6.45 -23.64
N ASP A 68 5.15 -5.83 -24.40
CA ASP A 68 4.96 -4.37 -24.48
C ASP A 68 4.36 -3.77 -23.20
N GLN A 69 3.83 -4.62 -22.31
CA GLN A 69 3.33 -4.21 -21.00
C GLN A 69 4.46 -3.93 -20.00
N VAL A 70 5.72 -4.28 -20.31
CA VAL A 70 6.85 -4.19 -19.39
C VAL A 70 7.59 -2.86 -19.52
N GLN A 71 7.97 -2.26 -18.39
CA GLN A 71 8.68 -0.98 -18.32
C GLN A 71 9.94 -1.11 -17.44
N TYR A 72 11.10 -0.76 -18.00
CA TYR A 72 12.42 -0.79 -17.34
C TYR A 72 12.94 0.62 -17.00
N THR A 73 12.04 1.55 -16.70
CA THR A 73 12.37 2.97 -16.50
C THR A 73 13.06 3.28 -15.17
N PHE A 74 12.92 2.41 -14.17
CA PHE A 74 13.42 2.61 -12.82
C PHE A 74 14.43 1.53 -12.42
N PRO A 75 15.41 1.84 -11.57
CA PRO A 75 16.36 0.84 -11.09
C PRO A 75 15.66 -0.22 -10.24
N PRO A 76 16.05 -1.50 -10.36
CA PRO A 76 15.54 -2.54 -9.49
C PRO A 76 15.97 -2.28 -8.04
N ARG A 77 15.09 -2.59 -7.08
CA ARG A 77 15.43 -2.49 -5.67
C ARG A 77 16.52 -3.49 -5.32
N THR A 78 17.45 -3.06 -4.47
CA THR A 78 18.60 -3.90 -4.10
C THR A 78 18.24 -4.90 -3.00
N LYS A 79 18.93 -6.04 -2.95
CA LYS A 79 18.83 -6.99 -1.82
C LYS A 79 19.09 -6.32 -0.47
N HIS A 80 20.02 -5.36 -0.43
CA HIS A 80 20.34 -4.58 0.77
C HIS A 80 19.14 -3.76 1.25
N GLU A 81 18.52 -3.00 0.34
CA GLU A 81 17.30 -2.23 0.63
C GLU A 81 16.20 -3.15 1.19
N MET A 82 15.89 -4.23 0.47
CA MET A 82 14.82 -5.16 0.81
C MET A 82 15.03 -5.83 2.17
N ASN A 83 16.21 -6.41 2.40
CA ASN A 83 16.48 -7.14 3.65
C ASN A 83 16.40 -6.21 4.87
N GLY A 84 16.91 -4.98 4.74
CA GLY A 84 16.75 -3.98 5.78
C GLY A 84 15.28 -3.58 5.99
N GLY A 85 14.53 -3.37 4.91
CA GLY A 85 13.10 -3.03 4.98
C GLY A 85 12.25 -4.13 5.63
N VAL A 86 12.46 -5.39 5.24
CA VAL A 86 11.80 -6.56 5.82
C VAL A 86 12.11 -6.69 7.31
N LYS A 87 13.38 -6.52 7.70
CA LYS A 87 13.81 -6.58 9.11
C LYS A 87 13.11 -5.51 9.94
N ILE A 88 13.04 -4.27 9.44
CA ILE A 88 12.38 -3.16 10.12
C ILE A 88 10.88 -3.42 10.24
N ALA A 89 10.19 -3.71 9.13
CA ALA A 89 8.74 -3.93 9.11
C ALA A 89 8.32 -5.07 10.06
N SER A 90 9.06 -6.19 10.03
CA SER A 90 8.80 -7.34 10.90
C SER A 90 9.01 -6.99 12.37
N ARG A 91 10.07 -6.25 12.70
CA ARG A 91 10.33 -5.76 14.07
C ARG A 91 9.20 -4.87 14.59
N ARG A 92 8.54 -4.09 13.72
CA ARG A 92 7.38 -3.25 14.08
C ARG A 92 6.06 -4.01 14.20
N GLY A 93 6.04 -5.29 13.82
CA GLY A 93 4.87 -6.16 13.94
C GLY A 93 4.09 -6.37 12.65
N ALA A 94 4.59 -5.91 11.49
CA ALA A 94 4.03 -6.35 10.21
C ALA A 94 4.25 -7.85 10.03
N ARG A 95 3.18 -8.63 9.83
CA ARG A 95 3.25 -10.09 9.76
C ARG A 95 3.59 -10.59 8.36
N LEU A 96 4.75 -10.14 7.86
CA LEU A 96 5.23 -10.46 6.52
C LEU A 96 5.43 -11.97 6.29
N GLN A 97 5.64 -12.75 7.35
CA GLN A 97 5.69 -14.21 7.31
C GLN A 97 4.38 -14.88 6.86
N GLU A 98 3.25 -14.15 6.86
CA GLU A 98 1.95 -14.69 6.42
C GLU A 98 1.71 -14.53 4.92
N VAL A 99 2.60 -13.84 4.20
CA VAL A 99 2.49 -13.47 2.78
C VAL A 99 3.80 -13.77 2.04
N GLU A 100 3.73 -13.93 0.72
CA GLU A 100 4.93 -14.05 -0.10
C GLU A 100 5.41 -12.65 -0.54
N VAL A 101 6.68 -12.34 -0.38
CA VAL A 101 7.25 -11.06 -0.83
C VAL A 101 8.12 -11.28 -2.07
N PHE A 102 7.79 -10.58 -3.16
CA PHE A 102 8.51 -10.63 -4.43
C PHE A 102 9.20 -9.30 -4.70
N ASN A 103 10.35 -9.33 -5.36
CA ASN A 103 11.02 -8.14 -5.89
C ASN A 103 11.15 -8.26 -7.41
N LEU A 104 10.43 -7.42 -8.13
CA LEU A 104 10.48 -7.37 -9.58
C LEU A 104 11.51 -6.35 -10.06
N TYR A 105 12.11 -6.64 -11.21
CA TYR A 105 13.12 -5.79 -11.84
C TYR A 105 12.53 -4.93 -12.97
N PHE A 106 11.21 -4.97 -13.10
CA PHE A 106 10.45 -4.19 -14.07
C PHE A 106 9.14 -3.74 -13.45
N ARG A 107 8.62 -2.62 -13.95
CA ARG A 107 7.22 -2.22 -13.78
C ARG A 107 6.39 -2.78 -14.92
N PHE A 108 5.08 -2.78 -14.78
CA PHE A 108 4.20 -3.26 -15.84
C PHE A 108 2.87 -2.52 -15.88
N ARG A 109 2.23 -2.52 -17.05
CA ARG A 109 0.88 -2.00 -17.24
C ARG A 109 0.04 -3.05 -17.94
N SER A 110 -0.78 -3.75 -17.18
CA SER A 110 -1.64 -4.83 -17.68
C SER A 110 -3.08 -4.61 -17.23
N HIS A 111 -3.81 -5.70 -16.95
CA HIS A 111 -5.09 -5.66 -16.24
C HIS A 111 -4.95 -5.18 -14.78
N LEU A 112 -3.72 -5.10 -14.26
CA LEU A 112 -3.38 -4.48 -12.97
C LEU A 112 -2.55 -3.22 -13.20
N ALA A 113 -2.70 -2.25 -12.29
CA ALA A 113 -1.82 -1.10 -12.18
C ALA A 113 -0.51 -1.55 -11.52
N GLY A 114 0.54 -1.78 -12.32
CA GLY A 114 1.89 -2.11 -11.86
C GLY A 114 2.85 -0.94 -12.04
N ASP A 115 2.34 0.29 -12.04
CA ASP A 115 3.07 1.55 -12.21
C ASP A 115 3.48 2.20 -10.88
N GLY A 116 2.92 1.74 -9.76
CA GLY A 116 3.33 2.12 -8.40
C GLY A 116 4.70 1.58 -7.98
N ILE A 117 5.02 1.70 -6.69
CA ILE A 117 6.30 1.25 -6.12
C ILE A 117 6.19 -0.12 -5.44
N ALA A 118 4.98 -0.55 -5.14
CA ALA A 118 4.64 -1.87 -4.67
C ALA A 118 3.18 -2.18 -5.04
N LEU A 119 2.79 -3.44 -4.94
CA LEU A 119 1.38 -3.85 -4.97
C LEU A 119 1.12 -5.08 -4.10
N MET A 120 -0.08 -5.16 -3.56
CA MET A 120 -0.65 -6.38 -3.00
C MET A 120 -1.35 -7.14 -4.13
N TYR A 121 -0.99 -8.41 -4.27
CA TYR A 121 -1.58 -9.30 -5.26
C TYR A 121 -2.04 -10.61 -4.62
N LYS A 122 -3.27 -11.01 -4.95
CA LYS A 122 -3.76 -12.35 -4.65
C LYS A 122 -4.09 -13.07 -5.94
N SER A 123 -3.41 -14.19 -6.14
CA SER A 123 -3.57 -14.98 -7.34
C SER A 123 -4.97 -15.59 -7.42
N PRO A 124 -5.63 -15.55 -8.60
CA PRO A 124 -6.83 -16.34 -8.83
C PRO A 124 -6.57 -17.86 -8.74
N SER A 125 -5.34 -18.29 -9.02
CA SER A 125 -4.95 -19.71 -9.07
C SER A 125 -4.46 -20.26 -7.73
N SER A 126 -4.20 -19.40 -6.74
CA SER A 126 -3.61 -19.77 -5.46
C SER A 126 -4.19 -18.96 -4.29
N PRO A 127 -4.44 -19.58 -3.13
CA PRO A 127 -4.90 -18.85 -1.94
C PRO A 127 -3.81 -17.97 -1.30
N LYS A 128 -2.59 -17.97 -1.86
CA LYS A 128 -1.46 -17.22 -1.34
C LYS A 128 -1.62 -15.72 -1.62
N GLU A 129 -1.40 -14.93 -0.58
CA GLU A 129 -1.33 -13.47 -0.62
C GLU A 129 0.11 -13.06 -0.85
N ARG A 130 0.31 -12.08 -1.73
CA ARG A 130 1.62 -11.66 -2.19
C ARG A 130 1.76 -10.16 -2.06
N ILE A 131 2.94 -9.72 -1.67
CA ILE A 131 3.38 -8.32 -1.80
C ILE A 131 4.47 -8.32 -2.87
N ILE A 132 4.31 -7.45 -3.86
CA ILE A 132 5.23 -7.33 -4.98
C ILE A 132 5.87 -5.95 -4.88
N LEU A 133 7.16 -5.91 -4.58
CA LEU A 133 7.97 -4.71 -4.67
C LEU A 133 8.32 -4.48 -6.14
N LEU A 134 8.10 -3.26 -6.60
CA LEU A 134 8.39 -2.82 -7.95
C LEU A 134 9.67 -1.96 -7.97
N PRO A 135 10.38 -1.89 -9.10
CA PRO A 135 11.55 -1.02 -9.26
C PRO A 135 11.24 0.42 -8.91
N ASP A 136 12.14 1.08 -8.18
CA ASP A 136 12.01 2.48 -7.77
C ASP A 136 13.41 3.03 -7.46
N ASP A 137 13.60 4.34 -7.70
CA ASP A 137 14.75 5.05 -7.16
C ASP A 137 14.43 5.46 -5.72
N THR A 138 14.52 4.48 -4.81
CA THR A 138 14.12 4.65 -3.41
C THR A 138 14.92 5.77 -2.73
N GLU A 139 16.19 5.94 -3.10
CA GLU A 139 17.06 6.99 -2.54
C GLU A 139 16.57 8.37 -2.93
N GLN A 140 16.35 8.60 -4.22
CA GLN A 140 15.78 9.86 -4.70
C GLN A 140 14.39 10.11 -4.13
N ARG A 141 13.54 9.07 -4.03
CA ARG A 141 12.16 9.20 -3.54
C ARG A 141 12.08 9.69 -2.11
N TYR A 142 12.80 9.07 -1.16
CA TYR A 142 12.65 9.49 0.23
C TYR A 142 13.19 10.91 0.45
N ILE A 143 14.21 11.33 -0.31
CA ILE A 143 14.72 12.71 -0.29
C ILE A 143 13.65 13.68 -0.77
N GLU A 144 12.96 13.34 -1.87
CA GLU A 144 11.89 14.17 -2.41
C GLU A 144 10.68 14.25 -1.46
N GLU A 145 10.23 13.11 -0.92
CA GLU A 145 9.14 13.05 0.07
C GLU A 145 9.47 13.92 1.30
N GLN A 146 10.68 13.82 1.85
CA GLN A 146 11.14 14.68 2.94
C GLN A 146 11.00 16.17 2.59
N GLN A 147 11.50 16.58 1.42
CA GLN A 147 11.44 17.98 0.99
C GLN A 147 10.00 18.48 0.81
N LEU A 148 9.13 17.67 0.21
CA LEU A 148 7.73 17.98 -0.04
C LEU A 148 6.97 18.18 1.28
N TYR A 149 7.06 17.23 2.22
CA TYR A 149 6.37 17.33 3.50
C TYR A 149 6.89 18.49 4.35
N LEU A 150 8.21 18.74 4.36
CA LEU A 150 8.78 19.90 5.05
C LEU A 150 8.32 21.23 4.46
N LYS A 151 8.21 21.31 3.13
CA LYS A 151 7.70 22.50 2.45
C LYS A 151 6.25 22.77 2.81
N GLU A 152 5.40 21.75 2.87
CA GLU A 152 4.00 21.94 3.28
C GLU A 152 3.90 22.33 4.75
N ALA A 153 4.62 21.66 5.65
CA ALA A 153 4.62 22.00 7.08
C ALA A 153 5.03 23.46 7.32
N ARG A 154 6.10 23.93 6.66
CA ARG A 154 6.49 25.35 6.67
C ARG A 154 5.38 26.26 6.16
N SER A 155 4.71 25.88 5.06
CA SER A 155 3.59 26.66 4.54
C SER A 155 2.40 26.72 5.51
N LEU A 156 2.14 25.67 6.30
CA LEU A 156 1.05 25.64 7.26
C LEU A 156 1.35 26.51 8.48
N ILE A 157 2.58 26.47 9.00
CA ILE A 157 3.02 27.36 10.09
C ILE A 157 2.91 28.83 9.71
N LEU A 158 3.39 29.20 8.52
CA LEU A 158 3.29 30.60 8.04
C LEU A 158 1.83 31.08 7.94
N LYS A 159 0.87 30.16 7.81
CA LYS A 159 -0.56 30.46 7.79
C LYS A 159 -1.22 30.39 9.18
N GLY A 160 -0.46 30.05 10.23
CA GLY A 160 -0.98 29.80 11.58
C GLY A 160 -1.87 28.56 11.66
N GLN A 161 -1.67 27.58 10.77
CA GLN A 161 -2.49 26.37 10.65
C GLN A 161 -1.82 25.13 11.25
N MET A 162 -0.57 25.23 11.71
CA MET A 162 0.19 24.13 12.31
C MET A 162 1.03 24.69 13.45
N ASP A 163 1.15 23.94 14.54
CA ASP A 163 2.02 24.29 15.67
C ASP A 163 3.50 24.06 15.31
N THR A 164 4.37 24.93 15.81
CA THR A 164 5.83 24.80 15.67
C THR A 164 6.38 23.53 16.31
N ASP A 165 5.81 23.08 17.43
CA ASP A 165 6.25 21.85 18.11
C ASP A 165 5.91 20.61 17.25
N GLU A 166 4.76 20.62 16.58
CA GLU A 166 4.39 19.56 15.64
C GLU A 166 5.29 19.53 14.41
N GLN A 167 5.79 20.69 13.95
CA GLN A 167 6.78 20.71 12.88
C GLN A 167 8.11 20.12 13.33
N ASN A 168 8.54 20.39 14.56
CA ASN A 168 9.76 19.82 15.11
C ASN A 168 9.65 18.30 15.21
N ASN A 169 8.50 17.78 15.67
CA ASN A 169 8.21 16.35 15.67
C ASN A 169 8.30 15.76 14.24
N LEU A 170 7.65 16.39 13.26
CA LEU A 170 7.72 15.95 11.86
C LEU A 170 9.16 15.95 11.33
N LEU A 171 9.96 16.97 11.64
CA LEU A 171 11.36 17.06 11.23
C LEU A 171 12.19 15.91 11.82
N GLU A 172 12.01 15.61 13.10
CA GLU A 172 12.69 14.48 13.75
C GLU A 172 12.28 13.15 13.12
N ASN A 173 10.99 12.99 12.81
CA ASN A 173 10.44 11.80 12.19
C ASN A 173 11.00 11.56 10.78
N LEU A 174 10.99 12.60 9.95
CA LEU A 174 11.48 12.54 8.58
C LEU A 174 12.97 12.23 8.49
N ARG A 175 13.78 12.59 9.51
CA ARG A 175 15.21 12.25 9.58
C ARG A 175 15.47 10.74 9.74
N LEU A 176 14.47 9.96 10.12
CA LEU A 176 14.57 8.50 10.22
C LEU A 176 14.54 7.83 8.84
N LEU A 177 14.05 8.54 7.79
CA LEU A 177 13.96 7.99 6.45
C LEU A 177 15.34 7.73 5.84
N ASN A 178 15.46 6.51 5.32
CA ASN A 178 16.56 5.99 4.52
C ASN A 178 15.98 4.89 3.62
N VAL A 179 16.82 4.24 2.80
CA VAL A 179 16.36 3.20 1.87
C VAL A 179 15.62 2.04 2.55
N HIS A 180 16.10 1.58 3.71
CA HIS A 180 15.47 0.49 4.45
C HIS A 180 14.14 0.92 5.05
N GLU A 181 14.12 2.09 5.66
CA GLU A 181 12.92 2.66 6.26
C GLU A 181 11.83 2.86 5.20
N ARG A 182 12.16 3.43 4.05
CA ARG A 182 11.18 3.64 2.97
C ARG A 182 10.67 2.33 2.37
N CYS A 183 11.53 1.33 2.26
CA CYS A 183 11.13 -0.02 1.86
C CYS A 183 10.22 -0.67 2.91
N ALA A 184 10.52 -0.53 4.21
CA ALA A 184 9.69 -1.02 5.30
C ALA A 184 8.28 -0.41 5.25
N GLN A 185 8.19 0.91 5.02
CA GLN A 185 6.93 1.63 4.89
C GLN A 185 6.09 1.12 3.70
N SER A 186 6.73 0.72 2.59
CA SER A 186 6.04 0.10 1.44
C SER A 186 5.48 -1.28 1.81
N LEU A 187 6.27 -2.11 2.50
CA LEU A 187 5.83 -3.43 2.96
C LEU A 187 4.70 -3.35 3.99
N GLU A 188 4.80 -2.42 4.94
CA GLU A 188 3.79 -2.15 5.96
C GLU A 188 2.46 -1.67 5.33
N HIS A 189 2.55 -0.79 4.33
CA HIS A 189 1.41 -0.34 3.52
C HIS A 189 0.73 -1.52 2.81
N GLU A 190 1.48 -2.30 2.01
CA GLU A 190 0.88 -3.40 1.26
C GLU A 190 0.32 -4.51 2.16
N PHE A 191 0.92 -4.72 3.33
CA PHE A 191 0.33 -5.61 4.32
C PHE A 191 -0.98 -5.06 4.90
N GLY A 192 -1.15 -3.74 5.01
CA GLY A 192 -2.44 -3.13 5.35
C GLY A 192 -3.52 -3.44 4.32
N HIS A 193 -3.18 -3.48 3.02
CA HIS A 193 -4.11 -3.95 1.99
C HIS A 193 -4.50 -5.42 2.17
N VAL A 194 -3.56 -6.28 2.56
CA VAL A 194 -3.87 -7.68 2.93
C VAL A 194 -4.89 -7.73 4.06
N LEU A 195 -4.73 -6.91 5.11
CA LEU A 195 -5.68 -6.87 6.22
C LEU A 195 -7.07 -6.38 5.81
N ASN A 196 -7.15 -5.34 4.97
CA ASN A 196 -8.42 -4.85 4.44
C ASN A 196 -9.18 -5.95 3.69
N VAL A 197 -8.47 -6.67 2.82
CA VAL A 197 -9.05 -7.76 2.03
C VAL A 197 -9.57 -8.87 2.95
N ARG A 198 -8.76 -9.32 3.89
CA ARG A 198 -9.18 -10.33 4.89
C ARG A 198 -10.38 -9.88 5.71
N GLU A 199 -10.47 -8.59 6.07
CA GLU A 199 -11.60 -8.08 6.86
C GLU A 199 -12.88 -8.11 6.04
N PHE A 200 -12.85 -7.62 4.79
CA PHE A 200 -14.00 -7.69 3.89
C PHE A 200 -14.51 -9.13 3.74
N GLU A 201 -13.61 -10.09 3.66
CA GLU A 201 -13.97 -11.50 3.52
C GLU A 201 -14.62 -12.08 4.75
N SER A 202 -14.11 -11.72 5.93
CA SER A 202 -14.72 -12.09 7.21
C SER A 202 -16.14 -11.53 7.33
N LEU A 203 -16.37 -10.34 6.79
CA LEU A 203 -17.66 -9.67 6.68
C LEU A 203 -18.49 -10.15 5.48
N LYS A 204 -17.95 -11.07 4.67
CA LYS A 204 -18.54 -11.59 3.41
C LYS A 204 -18.80 -10.51 2.36
N ILE A 205 -18.15 -9.36 2.44
CA ILE A 205 -18.16 -8.26 1.46
C ILE A 205 -17.21 -8.65 0.32
N THR A 206 -17.71 -8.67 -0.92
CA THR A 206 -16.87 -8.88 -2.10
C THR A 206 -16.31 -7.55 -2.62
N PRO A 207 -15.22 -7.54 -3.40
CA PRO A 207 -14.66 -6.30 -3.96
C PRO A 207 -15.65 -5.46 -4.78
N ASN A 208 -16.64 -6.13 -5.39
CA ASN A 208 -17.68 -5.49 -6.22
C ASN A 208 -18.87 -4.98 -5.39
N ASP A 209 -18.96 -5.31 -4.09
CA ASP A 209 -20.01 -4.82 -3.19
C ASP A 209 -19.69 -3.41 -2.69
N VAL A 210 -19.47 -2.47 -3.62
CA VAL A 210 -19.03 -1.10 -3.35
C VAL A 210 -19.97 -0.34 -2.39
N ILE A 211 -21.27 -0.64 -2.41
CA ILE A 211 -22.26 -0.10 -1.46
C ILE A 211 -21.99 -0.61 -0.04
N LEU A 212 -21.69 -1.90 0.13
CA LEU A 212 -21.38 -2.47 1.46
C LEU A 212 -20.06 -1.92 1.98
N ILE A 213 -19.06 -1.77 1.12
CA ILE A 213 -17.78 -1.13 1.47
C ILE A 213 -18.03 0.32 1.94
N TYR A 214 -18.81 1.09 1.18
CA TYR A 214 -19.16 2.47 1.54
C TYR A 214 -19.86 2.55 2.90
N LYS A 215 -20.90 1.72 3.10
CA LYS A 215 -21.64 1.64 4.36
C LYS A 215 -20.78 1.16 5.52
N TRP A 216 -19.80 0.28 5.30
CA TRP A 216 -18.87 -0.15 6.33
C TRP A 216 -18.05 1.03 6.86
N PHE A 217 -17.45 1.84 5.98
CA PHE A 217 -16.74 3.06 6.37
C PHE A 217 -17.62 4.11 7.04
N GLN A 218 -18.88 4.24 6.60
CA GLN A 218 -19.85 5.15 7.20
C GLN A 218 -20.22 4.71 8.62
N ASN A 219 -20.59 3.44 8.80
CA ASN A 219 -21.09 2.90 10.07
C ASN A 219 -20.03 2.86 11.17
N THR A 220 -18.76 2.70 10.80
CA THR A 220 -17.65 2.73 11.77
C THR A 220 -17.30 4.14 12.21
N GLY A 221 -17.78 5.16 11.49
CA GLY A 221 -17.43 6.56 11.71
C GLY A 221 -16.15 7.00 11.00
N TYR A 222 -15.42 6.08 10.35
CA TYR A 222 -14.14 6.37 9.70
C TYR A 222 -14.28 7.37 8.56
N MET A 223 -15.38 7.29 7.80
CA MET A 223 -15.68 8.25 6.74
C MET A 223 -15.75 9.70 7.23
N PHE A 224 -16.33 9.93 8.41
CA PHE A 224 -16.44 11.27 8.98
C PHE A 224 -15.13 11.76 9.59
N ASN A 225 -14.23 10.86 10.01
CA ASN A 225 -12.88 11.24 10.41
C ASN A 225 -12.06 11.65 9.18
N VAL A 226 -12.11 10.86 8.10
CA VAL A 226 -11.42 11.20 6.83
C VAL A 226 -11.95 12.52 6.23
N ASP A 227 -13.26 12.79 6.27
CA ASP A 227 -13.83 14.08 5.82
C ASP A 227 -13.19 15.30 6.52
N LYS A 228 -12.81 15.17 7.79
CA LYS A 228 -12.14 16.22 8.56
C LYS A 228 -10.64 16.33 8.29
N ARG A 229 -10.03 15.30 7.69
CA ARG A 229 -8.58 15.18 7.47
C ARG A 229 -8.17 15.39 6.01
N PHE A 230 -9.07 15.11 5.08
CA PHE A 230 -8.85 15.23 3.65
C PHE A 230 -9.50 16.50 3.07
N PRO A 231 -8.80 17.29 2.24
CA PRO A 231 -9.36 18.53 1.69
C PRO A 231 -10.58 18.33 0.79
N ASP A 232 -11.73 18.89 1.20
CA ASP A 232 -12.98 18.88 0.41
C ASP A 232 -13.36 17.46 -0.05
N PHE A 233 -13.44 16.54 0.90
CA PHE A 233 -13.77 15.13 0.68
C PHE A 233 -15.18 14.94 0.10
N GLY A 234 -16.17 15.69 0.60
CA GLY A 234 -17.55 15.68 0.12
C GLY A 234 -17.70 16.08 -1.35
N GLY A 235 -16.77 16.90 -1.85
CA GLY A 235 -16.69 17.32 -3.26
C GLY A 235 -15.97 16.34 -4.20
N LEU A 236 -15.58 15.14 -3.73
CA LEU A 236 -15.08 14.06 -4.58
C LEU A 236 -16.22 13.25 -5.21
N LEU A 237 -15.93 12.57 -6.33
CA LEU A 237 -16.80 11.51 -6.86
C LEU A 237 -16.82 10.33 -5.88
N VAL A 238 -17.88 9.52 -5.92
CA VAL A 238 -18.04 8.42 -4.94
C VAL A 238 -16.93 7.36 -5.05
N GLU A 239 -16.46 7.09 -6.27
CA GLU A 239 -15.34 6.17 -6.50
C GLU A 239 -14.03 6.69 -5.90
N ASP A 240 -13.75 7.99 -6.08
CA ASP A 240 -12.59 8.66 -5.49
C ASP A 240 -12.66 8.67 -3.96
N LYS A 241 -13.86 8.86 -3.39
CA LYS A 241 -14.08 8.77 -1.93
C LYS A 241 -13.74 7.38 -1.42
N LEU A 242 -14.24 6.34 -2.08
CA LEU A 242 -13.95 4.95 -1.72
C LEU A 242 -12.47 4.63 -1.82
N HIS A 243 -11.79 5.15 -2.86
CA HIS A 243 -10.34 5.02 -3.00
C HIS A 243 -9.60 5.66 -1.83
N VAL A 244 -9.87 6.95 -1.54
CA VAL A 244 -9.26 7.67 -0.42
C VAL A 244 -9.52 6.97 0.91
N LEU A 245 -10.73 6.45 1.15
CA LEU A 245 -11.07 5.74 2.39
C LEU A 245 -10.25 4.45 2.55
N LYS A 246 -10.14 3.64 1.49
CA LYS A 246 -9.36 2.39 1.51
C LYS A 246 -7.89 2.67 1.76
N GLU A 247 -7.33 3.63 1.06
CA GLU A 247 -5.91 3.96 1.17
C GLU A 247 -5.56 4.66 2.48
N ALA A 248 -6.39 5.58 2.95
CA ALA A 248 -6.17 6.24 4.23
C ALA A 248 -6.20 5.23 5.39
N LEU A 249 -7.07 4.22 5.31
CA LEU A 249 -7.15 3.15 6.30
C LEU A 249 -5.85 2.33 6.36
N VAL A 250 -5.29 2.01 5.20
CA VAL A 250 -4.00 1.30 5.09
C VAL A 250 -2.84 2.15 5.61
N GLU A 251 -2.82 3.43 5.28
CA GLU A 251 -1.82 4.37 5.78
C GLU A 251 -1.90 4.55 7.31
N ASP A 252 -3.11 4.61 7.87
CA ASP A 252 -3.31 4.66 9.32
C ASP A 252 -2.83 3.35 10.00
N TYR A 253 -3.00 2.18 9.36
CA TYR A 253 -2.41 0.92 9.81
C TYR A 253 -0.89 0.99 9.87
N ARG A 254 -0.24 1.38 8.76
CA ARG A 254 1.22 1.58 8.68
C ARG A 254 1.73 2.51 9.78
N ILE A 255 1.10 3.68 9.92
CA ILE A 255 1.44 4.66 10.96
C ILE A 255 1.29 4.05 12.36
N SER A 256 0.25 3.25 12.60
CA SER A 256 0.03 2.62 13.90
C SER A 256 1.18 1.70 14.34
N LEU A 257 1.82 1.01 13.39
CA LEU A 257 3.01 0.18 13.65
C LEU A 257 4.20 1.04 14.05
N ASN A 258 4.41 2.17 13.36
CA ASN A 258 5.47 3.12 13.68
C ASN A 258 5.28 3.72 15.08
N MET A 259 4.05 4.17 15.40
CA MET A 259 3.75 4.77 16.70
C MET A 259 3.96 3.78 17.85
N ALA A 260 3.67 2.50 17.65
CA ALA A 260 3.90 1.46 18.65
C ALA A 260 5.40 1.22 18.90
N SER A 261 6.23 1.23 17.84
CA SER A 261 7.67 0.94 17.96
C SER A 261 8.55 2.15 18.28
N GLU A 262 8.17 3.34 17.81
CA GLU A 262 9.00 4.56 17.83
C GLU A 262 8.53 5.58 18.87
N ARG A 263 7.99 5.11 20.01
CA ARG A 263 7.53 5.97 21.12
C ARG A 263 6.49 7.02 20.70
N GLY A 264 5.54 6.62 19.86
CA GLY A 264 4.46 7.49 19.37
C GLY A 264 4.79 8.30 18.12
N LYS A 265 5.99 8.16 17.55
CA LYS A 265 6.37 8.84 16.31
C LYS A 265 5.88 8.08 15.07
N PHE A 266 5.29 8.79 14.11
CA PHE A 266 5.11 8.30 12.75
C PHE A 266 6.34 8.66 11.92
N ILE A 267 6.74 7.88 10.91
CA ILE A 267 7.95 8.22 10.11
C ILE A 267 7.55 8.94 8.83
N LEU A 268 6.70 8.30 8.02
CA LEU A 268 6.04 8.94 6.88
C LEU A 268 4.60 9.34 7.25
N PRO A 269 4.16 10.57 6.93
CA PRO A 269 2.76 10.99 7.06
C PRO A 269 1.81 10.15 6.20
N ASN A 270 0.51 10.20 6.51
CA ASN A 270 -0.53 9.58 5.69
C ASN A 270 -0.62 10.30 4.34
N LYS A 271 -0.35 9.61 3.23
CA LYS A 271 -0.25 10.25 1.90
C LYS A 271 -1.50 11.03 1.45
N TYR A 272 -2.68 10.68 1.96
CA TYR A 272 -3.94 11.38 1.66
C TYR A 272 -4.33 12.39 2.74
N CYS A 273 -4.09 12.07 4.01
CA CYS A 273 -4.57 12.84 5.15
C CYS A 273 -3.54 13.77 5.78
N PHE A 274 -2.26 13.75 5.34
CA PHE A 274 -1.16 14.50 5.98
C PHE A 274 -1.48 15.97 6.20
N SER A 275 -2.22 16.60 5.28
CA SER A 275 -2.53 18.02 5.40
C SER A 275 -3.49 18.31 6.55
N GLY A 276 -4.45 17.41 6.81
CA GLY A 276 -5.28 17.48 8.01
C GLY A 276 -4.52 17.10 9.27
N ASP A 277 -3.73 16.04 9.18
CA ASP A 277 -2.96 15.49 10.31
C ASP A 277 -1.93 16.49 10.85
N PHE A 278 -1.29 17.28 9.97
CA PHE A 278 -0.36 18.34 10.38
C PHE A 278 -1.06 19.51 11.07
N GLN A 279 -2.30 19.82 10.68
CA GLN A 279 -3.05 20.94 11.26
C GLN A 279 -3.73 20.55 12.58
N ASN A 280 -4.12 19.27 12.70
CA ASN A 280 -4.76 18.73 13.90
C ASN A 280 -4.38 17.24 14.12
N PRO A 281 -3.31 16.97 14.89
CA PRO A 281 -2.83 15.62 15.16
C PRO A 281 -3.83 14.72 15.91
N ASP A 282 -4.81 15.28 16.63
CA ASP A 282 -5.83 14.49 17.32
C ASP A 282 -6.72 13.74 16.32
N LEU A 283 -6.90 14.28 15.11
CA LEU A 283 -7.66 13.61 14.05
C LEU A 283 -6.93 12.37 13.52
N LEU A 284 -5.59 12.41 13.44
CA LEU A 284 -4.78 11.24 13.09
C LEU A 284 -4.94 10.15 14.16
N LYS A 285 -4.86 10.53 15.44
CA LYS A 285 -5.05 9.60 16.55
C LYS A 285 -6.43 8.95 16.52
N GLU A 286 -7.49 9.74 16.31
CA GLU A 286 -8.86 9.23 16.13
C GLU A 286 -8.94 8.25 14.94
N GLY A 287 -8.29 8.58 13.81
CA GLY A 287 -8.22 7.73 12.63
C GLY A 287 -7.55 6.38 12.90
N VAL A 288 -6.39 6.39 13.57
CA VAL A 288 -5.69 5.17 13.99
C VAL A 288 -6.53 4.32 14.95
N ASP A 289 -7.25 4.93 15.89
CA ASP A 289 -8.11 4.22 16.83
C ASP A 289 -9.37 3.63 16.16
N LEU A 290 -9.92 4.32 15.16
CA LEU A 290 -11.00 3.79 14.32
C LEU A 290 -10.49 2.61 13.47
N MET A 291 -9.34 2.77 12.81
CA MET A 291 -8.71 1.72 12.00
C MET A 291 -8.46 0.45 12.82
N LYS A 292 -7.89 0.58 14.03
CA LYS A 292 -7.67 -0.57 14.93
C LYS A 292 -8.96 -1.31 15.27
N ARG A 293 -10.05 -0.57 15.51
CA ARG A 293 -11.38 -1.17 15.76
C ARG A 293 -11.92 -1.89 14.52
N MET A 294 -11.75 -1.29 13.34
CA MET A 294 -12.22 -1.85 12.07
C MET A 294 -11.48 -3.13 11.68
N LEU A 295 -10.18 -3.22 11.95
CA LEU A 295 -9.34 -4.36 11.59
C LEU A 295 -9.06 -5.32 12.76
N ASN A 296 -9.70 -5.13 13.92
CA ASN A 296 -9.42 -5.86 15.15
C ASN A 296 -9.45 -7.40 14.96
N ASN A 297 -10.41 -7.88 14.16
CA ASN A 297 -10.56 -9.30 13.87
C ASN A 297 -9.44 -9.83 12.97
N GLN A 298 -8.90 -9.05 12.02
CA GLN A 298 -7.81 -9.53 11.16
C GLN A 298 -6.43 -9.34 11.76
N ILE A 299 -6.25 -8.33 12.60
CA ILE A 299 -5.06 -8.22 13.45
C ILE A 299 -4.90 -9.51 14.29
N THR A 300 -5.99 -10.26 14.51
CA THR A 300 -6.04 -11.50 15.31
C THR A 300 -6.38 -12.80 14.54
N SER A 301 -6.77 -12.79 13.25
CA SER A 301 -7.35 -13.95 12.54
C SER A 301 -6.82 -14.19 11.10
N GLN A 302 -7.18 -15.34 10.50
CA GLN A 302 -6.70 -15.89 9.22
C GLN A 302 -7.83 -16.41 8.27
N ALA A 303 -8.74 -15.57 7.77
CA ALA A 303 -9.71 -15.95 6.71
C ALA A 303 -9.36 -15.28 5.34
N ARG A 304 -9.72 -15.90 4.18
CA ARG A 304 -9.12 -15.63 2.84
C ARG A 304 -10.06 -15.74 1.60
N ARG A 305 -10.05 -14.78 0.64
CA ARG A 305 -10.61 -14.71 -0.75
C ARG A 305 -9.78 -13.77 -1.69
N PRO A 306 -9.92 -13.74 -3.03
CA PRO A 306 -9.00 -12.97 -3.89
C PRO A 306 -9.28 -11.45 -3.95
N ALA A 307 -8.22 -10.63 -3.91
CA ALA A 307 -8.22 -9.19 -4.25
C ALA A 307 -6.80 -8.68 -4.51
N SER A 308 -6.67 -7.61 -5.28
CA SER A 308 -5.39 -6.93 -5.60
C SER A 308 -5.55 -5.42 -5.47
N SER A 309 -4.52 -4.73 -4.99
CA SER A 309 -4.45 -3.26 -4.90
C SER A 309 -3.00 -2.82 -5.09
N SER A 310 -2.81 -1.71 -5.81
CA SER A 310 -1.49 -1.12 -6.02
C SER A 310 -1.36 0.15 -5.18
N ASP A 311 -0.20 0.32 -4.54
CA ASP A 311 0.16 1.58 -3.88
C ASP A 311 0.22 2.71 -4.92
N PHE A 312 -0.75 3.62 -4.82
CA PHE A 312 -0.77 4.84 -5.60
C PHE A 312 0.44 5.73 -5.25
N ASP A 313 1.14 6.25 -6.27
CA ASP A 313 2.37 7.02 -6.12
C ASP A 313 2.24 8.17 -5.10
N SER A 314 3.10 8.14 -4.09
CA SER A 314 3.06 9.04 -2.93
C SER A 314 3.29 10.51 -3.28
N ILE A 315 4.17 10.80 -4.24
CA ILE A 315 4.49 12.17 -4.70
C ILE A 315 3.31 12.74 -5.48
N THR A 316 2.70 11.92 -6.34
CA THR A 316 1.50 12.29 -7.08
C THR A 316 0.32 12.57 -6.14
N ALA A 317 0.13 11.73 -5.12
CA ALA A 317 -0.89 11.95 -4.09
C ALA A 317 -0.65 13.26 -3.34
N PHE A 318 0.59 13.53 -2.93
CA PHE A 318 0.97 14.76 -2.24
C PHE A 318 0.54 16.00 -3.05
N HIS A 319 0.90 16.06 -4.33
CA HIS A 319 0.56 17.21 -5.18
C HIS A 319 -0.95 17.39 -5.31
N ALA A 320 -1.71 16.31 -5.53
CA ALA A 320 -3.17 16.36 -5.63
C ALA A 320 -3.82 16.92 -4.35
N VAL A 321 -3.37 16.47 -3.18
CA VAL A 321 -3.87 16.93 -1.88
C VAL A 321 -3.55 18.40 -1.63
N VAL A 322 -2.30 18.82 -1.84
CA VAL A 322 -1.88 20.22 -1.64
C VAL A 322 -2.64 21.18 -2.56
N ASP A 323 -2.77 20.83 -3.83
CA ASP A 323 -3.48 21.65 -4.80
C ASP A 323 -4.96 21.78 -4.45
N ARG A 324 -5.60 20.67 -4.07
CA ARG A 324 -7.00 20.65 -3.66
C ARG A 324 -7.23 21.54 -2.44
N ARG A 325 -6.40 21.40 -1.40
CA ARG A 325 -6.45 22.25 -0.20
C ARG A 325 -6.36 23.73 -0.53
N LYS A 326 -5.37 24.12 -1.34
CA LYS A 326 -5.15 25.52 -1.71
C LYS A 326 -6.31 26.08 -2.51
N LYS A 327 -6.81 25.33 -3.51
CA LYS A 327 -7.96 25.74 -4.34
C LYS A 327 -9.23 25.93 -3.50
N LYS A 328 -9.46 25.05 -2.52
CA LYS A 328 -10.67 25.06 -1.69
C LYS A 328 -10.54 25.90 -0.42
N LYS A 329 -9.36 26.48 -0.15
CA LYS A 329 -9.04 27.19 1.11
C LYS A 329 -9.42 26.36 2.35
N TRP A 330 -9.22 25.05 2.25
CA TRP A 330 -9.67 24.11 3.27
C TRP A 330 -8.77 24.13 4.51
N VAL A 331 -9.38 23.87 5.68
CA VAL A 331 -8.74 23.77 7.00
C VAL A 331 -9.23 22.49 7.68
N ALA A 332 -8.34 21.83 8.43
CA ALA A 332 -8.67 20.59 9.15
C ALA A 332 -9.87 20.74 10.09
N GLY A 333 -10.66 19.68 10.23
CA GLY A 333 -11.90 19.68 11.03
C GLY A 333 -13.12 20.22 10.29
N THR A 334 -12.94 20.87 9.13
CA THR A 334 -14.06 21.35 8.30
C THR A 334 -14.81 20.16 7.71
N LYS A 335 -16.07 19.97 8.12
CA LYS A 335 -16.93 18.94 7.53
C LYS A 335 -17.42 19.37 6.16
N SER A 336 -17.24 18.52 5.16
CA SER A 336 -17.76 18.74 3.81
C SER A 336 -18.81 17.71 3.41
N LEU A 337 -18.88 16.58 4.11
CA LEU A 337 -19.88 15.55 3.91
C LEU A 337 -21.22 15.94 4.56
N THR A 338 -22.30 15.92 3.79
CA THR A 338 -23.68 16.13 4.27
C THR A 338 -24.54 14.89 4.04
N GLU A 339 -25.70 14.80 4.70
CA GLU A 339 -26.66 13.70 4.48
C GLU A 339 -27.09 13.61 3.01
N ASP A 340 -27.34 14.74 2.35
CA ASP A 340 -27.68 14.79 0.92
C ASP A 340 -26.55 14.23 0.04
N ILE A 341 -25.28 14.53 0.38
CA ILE A 341 -24.13 14.00 -0.36
C ILE A 341 -24.03 12.49 -0.17
N ILE A 342 -24.22 12.00 1.05
CA ILE A 342 -24.20 10.56 1.34
C ILE A 342 -25.31 9.83 0.58
N GLN A 343 -26.52 10.38 0.59
CA GLN A 343 -27.65 9.81 -0.13
C GLN A 343 -27.39 9.76 -1.63
N ARG A 344 -26.89 10.86 -2.21
CA ARG A 344 -26.51 10.91 -3.63
C ARG A 344 -25.41 9.89 -3.97
N ASP A 345 -24.38 9.80 -3.13
CA ASP A 345 -23.29 8.84 -3.33
C ASP A 345 -23.81 7.39 -3.33
N LEU A 346 -24.74 7.05 -2.42
CA LEU A 346 -25.37 5.73 -2.37
C LEU A 346 -26.23 5.46 -3.63
N GLU A 347 -27.01 6.44 -4.09
CA GLU A 347 -27.80 6.32 -5.31
C GLU A 347 -26.91 6.13 -6.55
N GLU A 348 -25.77 6.80 -6.61
CA GLU A 348 -24.78 6.65 -7.69
C GLU A 348 -24.19 5.24 -7.70
N LEU A 349 -23.80 4.69 -6.54
CA LEU A 349 -23.30 3.32 -6.41
C LEU A 349 -24.36 2.27 -6.80
N GLU A 350 -25.63 2.49 -6.44
CA GLU A 350 -26.74 1.62 -6.84
C GLU A 350 -26.94 1.59 -8.36
N ARG A 351 -26.90 2.77 -9.02
CA ARG A 351 -27.02 2.87 -10.48
C ARG A 351 -25.84 2.20 -11.20
N SER A 352 -24.61 2.41 -10.72
CA SER A 352 -23.41 1.78 -11.30
C SER A 352 -23.46 0.25 -11.21
N SER A 353 -23.98 -0.29 -10.09
CA SER A 353 -24.16 -1.73 -9.90
C SER A 353 -25.17 -2.33 -10.88
N LEU A 354 -26.27 -1.62 -11.16
CA LEU A 354 -27.29 -2.06 -12.13
C LEU A 354 -26.78 -2.07 -13.57
N ASN A 355 -25.96 -1.09 -13.94
CA ASN A 355 -25.38 -1.00 -15.29
C ASN A 355 -24.35 -2.12 -15.55
N GLN A 356 -23.56 -2.52 -14.56
CA GLN A 356 -22.62 -3.65 -14.70
C GLN A 356 -23.34 -5.00 -14.92
N VAL A 357 -24.50 -5.22 -14.29
CA VAL A 357 -25.32 -6.43 -14.47
C VAL A 357 -25.99 -6.46 -15.85
N ALA A 358 -26.33 -5.31 -16.42
CA ALA A 358 -26.90 -5.22 -17.77
C ALA A 358 -25.86 -5.51 -18.87
N VAL A 359 -24.60 -5.10 -18.68
CA VAL A 359 -23.51 -5.33 -19.63
C VAL A 359 -23.02 -6.78 -19.61
N THR A 360 -23.13 -7.50 -18.49
CA THR A 360 -22.75 -8.93 -18.40
C THR A 360 -23.82 -9.91 -18.92
N ARG A 361 -25.00 -9.41 -19.33
CA ARG A 361 -26.10 -10.21 -19.90
C ARG A 361 -26.26 -10.06 -21.42
N LEU A 362 -25.43 -9.24 -22.05
CA LEU A 362 -25.27 -9.11 -23.51
C LEU A 362 -24.01 -9.84 -23.94
#